data_AF-A0A2K3LG78-F1
#
_entry.id   AF-A0A2K3LG78-F1
#
_cell.length_a   1.000
_cell.length_b   1.000
_cell.length_c   1.000
_cell.angle_alpha   90.00
_cell.angle_beta   90.00
_cell.angle_gamma   90.00
#
_symmetry.space_group_name_H-M   'P 1'
#
loop_
_entity.id
_entity.type
_entity.pdbx_description
1 polymer ?
#
loop_
_entity_poly.entity_id
_entity_poly.type
_entity_poly.pdbx_seq_one_letter_code
_entity_poly.pdbx_strand_id
1 'polypeptide(L)'
;MGLFGPKVDILDHYERKLGNIEDNVRMEQSSLASKEVPAAFVSFKTRFGAAIALHIQEGVDPTEWITEEAPEPHDVYWPFFTVSFLKRWISKLVVFVAYTSLTIVFLIPVAIVQGLTHLDQLETLFPFLKGILRLSVVSQVITGYLPSLILQLFLSFVPPTMIMLSSLQGYISWSQIQKSACTKVLLFTIWNIFFANVLSGSALYRVNIFLEPKEIPRVLAEAVPSQVRMINFHFV
;
A
#
# COMPACT_ATOMS: atom_id res chain seq x y z
N MET A 1 16.72 9.48 20.80
CA MET A 1 17.09 10.28 21.99
C MET A 1 16.58 9.56 23.22
N GLY A 2 17.45 9.14 24.13
CA GLY A 2 16.99 8.44 25.35
C GLY A 2 18.07 7.67 26.11
N LEU A 3 19.27 8.25 26.32
CA LEU A 3 20.35 7.53 27.03
C LEU A 3 20.74 8.08 28.41
N PHE A 4 20.11 9.15 28.91
CA PHE A 4 20.43 9.70 30.25
C PHE A 4 19.20 10.28 30.94
N GLY A 5 18.39 9.40 31.54
CA GLY A 5 17.29 9.76 32.45
C GLY A 5 17.56 9.30 33.88
N PRO A 6 17.03 9.99 34.91
CA PRO A 6 17.16 9.56 36.30
C PRO A 6 16.59 8.15 36.49
N LYS A 7 17.16 7.35 37.40
CA LYS A 7 16.59 6.07 37.85
C LYS A 7 15.31 6.38 38.64
N VAL A 8 14.23 6.67 37.93
CA VAL A 8 12.88 6.72 38.49
C VAL A 8 12.49 5.29 38.80
N ASP A 9 11.86 5.07 39.96
CA ASP A 9 11.29 3.77 40.28
C ASP A 9 10.31 3.39 39.16
N ILE A 10 10.67 2.35 38.42
CA ILE A 10 9.88 1.88 37.28
C ILE A 10 8.45 1.58 37.69
N LEU A 11 8.25 1.14 38.94
CA LEU A 11 6.93 0.82 39.48
C LEU A 11 6.06 2.07 39.57
N ASP A 12 6.57 3.16 40.16
CA ASP A 12 5.87 4.45 40.24
C ASP A 12 5.62 5.05 38.85
N HIS A 13 6.54 4.85 37.89
CA HIS A 13 6.31 5.27 36.50
C HIS A 13 5.15 4.51 35.83
N TYR A 14 5.10 3.19 35.97
CA TYR A 14 4.02 2.38 35.41
C TYR A 14 2.69 2.61 36.14
N GLU A 15 2.70 2.82 37.45
CA GLU A 15 1.51 3.12 38.25
C GLU A 15 0.90 4.46 37.86
N ARG A 16 1.72 5.51 37.70
CA ARG A 16 1.26 6.80 37.15
C ARG A 16 0.76 6.68 35.72
N LYS A 17 1.43 5.88 34.89
CA LYS A 17 0.99 5.65 33.51
C LYS A 17 -0.33 4.89 33.47
N LEU A 18 -0.55 3.94 34.37
CA LEU A 18 -1.80 3.19 34.51
C LEU A 18 -2.93 4.11 34.98
N GLY A 19 -2.69 4.92 36.01
CA GLY A 19 -3.67 5.91 36.49
C GLY A 19 -4.05 6.91 35.40
N ASN A 20 -3.08 7.45 34.65
CA ASN A 20 -3.37 8.34 33.52
C ASN A 20 -4.19 7.67 32.41
N ILE A 21 -3.98 6.38 32.15
CA ILE A 21 -4.76 5.62 31.17
C ILE A 21 -6.18 5.41 31.69
N GLU A 22 -6.35 5.02 32.96
CA GLU A 22 -7.65 4.81 33.59
C GLU A 22 -8.49 6.10 33.62
N ASP A 23 -7.88 7.22 33.99
CA ASP A 23 -8.52 8.54 33.98
C ASP A 23 -8.93 8.96 32.56
N ASN A 24 -8.06 8.76 31.56
CA ASN A 24 -8.41 9.03 30.16
C ASN A 24 -9.58 8.15 29.69
N VAL A 25 -9.58 6.86 30.02
CA VAL A 25 -10.67 5.94 29.65
C VAL A 25 -11.99 6.38 30.29
N ARG A 26 -11.98 6.77 31.57
CA ARG A 26 -13.17 7.25 32.27
C ARG A 26 -13.71 8.55 31.67
N MET A 27 -12.83 9.49 31.34
CA MET A 27 -13.21 10.73 30.66
C MET A 27 -13.81 10.45 29.27
N GLU A 28 -13.17 9.61 28.46
CA GLU A 28 -13.69 9.25 27.14
C GLU A 28 -15.04 8.54 27.23
N GLN A 29 -15.21 7.57 28.13
CA GLN A 29 -16.49 6.87 28.36
C GLN A 29 -17.62 7.83 28.71
N SER A 30 -17.37 8.81 29.58
CA SER A 30 -18.37 9.83 29.93
C SER A 30 -18.74 10.73 28.74
N SER A 31 -17.79 11.00 27.84
CA SER A 31 -18.02 11.78 26.62
C SER A 31 -18.73 10.98 25.52
N LEU A 32 -18.49 9.68 25.45
CA LEU A 32 -19.06 8.76 24.45
C LEU A 32 -20.57 8.59 24.62
N ALA A 33 -21.08 8.71 25.85
CA ALA A 33 -22.51 8.70 26.13
C ALA A 33 -23.28 9.82 25.39
N SER A 34 -22.59 10.88 24.94
CA SER A 34 -23.18 11.99 24.18
C SER A 34 -22.94 11.91 22.66
N LYS A 35 -22.15 10.95 22.17
CA LYS A 35 -21.67 10.94 20.78
C LYS A 35 -22.10 9.66 20.07
N GLU A 36 -23.37 9.63 19.67
CA GLU A 36 -23.92 8.55 18.85
C GLU A 36 -23.28 8.58 17.45
N VAL A 37 -22.88 7.40 16.98
CA VAL A 37 -22.29 7.21 15.65
C VAL A 37 -23.39 6.71 14.72
N PRO A 38 -23.53 7.24 13.48
CA PRO A 38 -24.55 6.82 12.53
C PRO A 38 -24.18 5.48 11.85
N ALA A 39 -23.78 4.48 12.63
CA ALA A 39 -23.45 3.14 12.18
C ALA A 39 -23.85 2.12 13.25
N ALA A 40 -24.48 1.02 12.85
CA ALA A 40 -24.94 -0.03 13.75
C ALA A 40 -24.75 -1.41 13.13
N PHE A 41 -24.54 -2.42 13.98
CA PHE A 41 -24.54 -3.82 13.58
C PHE A 41 -25.95 -4.38 13.73
N VAL A 42 -26.48 -4.98 12.67
CA VAL A 42 -27.79 -5.62 12.66
C VAL A 42 -27.61 -7.12 12.56
N SER A 43 -28.25 -7.87 13.46
CA SER A 43 -28.21 -9.33 13.48
C SER A 43 -29.59 -9.92 13.14
N PHE A 44 -29.60 -10.95 12.30
CA PHE A 44 -30.82 -11.66 11.90
C PHE A 44 -30.84 -13.07 12.46
N LYS A 45 -32.05 -13.60 12.71
CA LYS A 45 -32.23 -14.99 13.18
C LYS A 45 -31.79 -16.03 12.16
N THR A 46 -31.86 -15.71 10.86
CA THR A 46 -31.51 -16.62 9.76
C THR A 46 -30.47 -16.00 8.83
N ARG A 47 -29.53 -16.83 8.35
CA ARG A 47 -28.51 -16.41 7.36
C ARG A 47 -29.14 -15.94 6.05
N PHE A 48 -30.23 -16.60 5.65
CA PHE A 48 -30.99 -16.23 4.45
C PHE A 48 -31.63 -14.84 4.59
N GLY A 49 -32.20 -14.52 5.76
CA GLY A 49 -32.74 -13.18 6.03
C GLY A 49 -31.67 -12.08 5.99
N ALA A 50 -30.49 -12.35 6.56
CA ALA A 50 -29.36 -11.42 6.47
C ALA A 50 -28.89 -11.22 5.03
N ALA A 51 -28.76 -12.29 4.25
CA ALA A 51 -28.36 -12.21 2.85
C ALA A 51 -29.34 -11.38 2.02
N ILE A 52 -30.65 -11.55 2.23
CA ILE A 52 -31.67 -10.75 1.57
C ILE A 52 -31.55 -9.27 1.94
N ALA A 53 -31.41 -8.95 3.23
CA ALA A 53 -31.29 -7.56 3.69
C ALA A 53 -30.03 -6.84 3.16
N LEU A 54 -28.97 -7.58 2.83
CA LEU A 54 -27.78 -7.01 2.16
C LEU A 54 -28.02 -6.66 0.69
N HIS A 55 -28.99 -7.31 0.03
CA HIS A 55 -29.23 -7.16 -1.40
C HIS A 55 -30.45 -6.27 -1.70
N ILE A 56 -31.31 -6.01 -0.71
CA ILE A 56 -32.44 -5.09 -0.83
C ILE A 56 -31.98 -3.68 -0.49
N GLN A 57 -32.33 -2.74 -1.35
CA GLN A 57 -32.16 -1.32 -1.06
C GLN A 57 -33.33 -0.84 -0.20
N GLU A 58 -33.06 -0.56 1.06
CA GLU A 58 -34.08 -0.21 2.07
C GLU A 58 -34.61 1.23 1.94
N GLY A 59 -33.89 2.13 1.23
CA GLY A 59 -34.19 3.56 1.14
C GLY A 59 -34.35 4.11 -0.28
N VAL A 60 -35.08 5.22 -0.40
CA VAL A 60 -35.23 5.98 -1.66
C VAL A 60 -33.92 6.71 -2.03
N ASP A 61 -33.17 7.16 -1.01
CA ASP A 61 -31.86 7.77 -1.20
C ASP A 61 -30.76 6.70 -1.12
N PRO A 62 -29.95 6.49 -2.18
CA PRO A 62 -28.86 5.51 -2.18
C PRO A 62 -27.68 5.87 -1.27
N THR A 63 -27.65 7.07 -0.69
CA THR A 63 -26.58 7.52 0.21
C THR A 63 -26.91 7.32 1.70
N GLU A 64 -28.16 7.00 2.02
CA GLU A 64 -28.63 6.70 3.38
C GLU A 64 -28.85 5.18 3.53
N TRP A 65 -28.64 4.65 4.75
CA TRP A 65 -28.85 3.23 5.08
C TRP A 65 -28.06 2.23 4.20
N ILE A 66 -26.78 2.52 3.98
CA ILE A 66 -25.88 1.63 3.25
C ILE A 66 -25.64 0.36 4.06
N THR A 67 -26.04 -0.79 3.51
CA THR A 67 -25.82 -2.10 4.08
C THR A 67 -24.55 -2.73 3.50
N GLU A 68 -23.59 -3.08 4.35
CA GLU A 68 -22.38 -3.83 3.99
C GLU A 68 -22.33 -5.11 4.85
N GLU A 69 -21.75 -6.18 4.31
CA GLU A 69 -21.55 -7.42 5.07
C GLU A 69 -20.63 -7.14 6.27
N ALA A 70 -21.10 -7.48 7.47
CA ALA A 70 -20.35 -7.24 8.69
C ALA A 70 -19.08 -8.12 8.71
N PRO A 71 -17.88 -7.52 8.86
CA PRO A 71 -16.65 -8.29 8.97
C PRO A 71 -16.58 -9.06 10.30
N GLU A 72 -15.69 -10.05 10.36
CA GLU A 72 -15.45 -10.79 11.59
C GLU A 72 -15.04 -9.85 12.75
N PRO A 73 -15.47 -10.10 14.00
CA PRO A 73 -15.23 -9.20 15.13
C PRO A 73 -13.76 -8.84 15.37
N HIS A 74 -12.84 -9.73 15.02
CA HIS A 74 -11.40 -9.53 15.15
C HIS A 74 -10.77 -8.80 13.94
N ASP A 75 -11.44 -8.76 12.79
CA ASP A 75 -11.00 -8.08 11.55
C ASP A 75 -11.51 -6.63 11.45
N VAL A 76 -12.35 -6.19 12.40
CA VAL A 76 -12.98 -4.87 12.38
C VAL A 76 -11.96 -3.75 12.63
N TYR A 77 -11.92 -2.78 11.72
CA TYR A 77 -11.14 -1.56 11.87
C TYR A 77 -11.99 -0.42 12.45
N TRP A 78 -11.97 -0.31 13.77
CA TRP A 78 -12.81 0.63 14.55
C TRP A 78 -12.64 2.13 14.27
N PRO A 79 -11.44 2.67 13.97
CA PRO A 79 -11.27 4.12 13.80
C PRO A 79 -12.11 4.75 12.67
N PHE A 80 -12.52 3.96 11.66
CA PHE A 80 -13.32 4.48 10.53
C PHE A 80 -14.83 4.49 10.73
N PHE A 81 -15.36 3.89 11.81
CA PHE A 81 -16.80 3.88 12.06
C PHE A 81 -17.39 5.27 12.33
N THR A 82 -16.57 6.21 12.78
CA THR A 82 -17.00 7.56 13.19
C THR A 82 -17.01 8.57 12.03
N VAL A 83 -16.68 8.15 10.81
CA VAL A 83 -16.38 9.06 9.70
C VAL A 83 -17.61 9.25 8.81
N SER A 84 -18.11 10.49 8.75
CA SER A 84 -19.24 10.88 7.88
C SER A 84 -18.97 10.55 6.39
N PHE A 85 -20.03 10.25 5.63
CA PHE A 85 -19.97 9.86 4.21
C PHE A 85 -19.13 10.82 3.35
N LEU A 86 -19.31 12.14 3.53
CA LEU A 86 -18.54 13.15 2.82
C LEU A 86 -17.03 13.06 3.11
N LYS A 87 -16.66 12.81 4.37
CA LYS A 87 -15.25 12.63 4.74
C LYS A 87 -14.69 11.34 4.13
N ARG A 88 -15.47 10.25 4.07
CA ARG A 88 -15.07 9.00 3.38
C ARG A 88 -14.84 9.26 1.89
N TRP A 89 -15.68 10.06 1.25
CA TRP A 89 -15.53 10.43 -0.17
C TRP A 89 -14.28 11.30 -0.42
N ILE A 90 -14.07 12.34 0.40
CA ILE A 90 -12.87 13.18 0.32
C ILE A 90 -11.60 12.35 0.54
N SER A 91 -11.58 11.46 1.55
CA SER A 91 -10.44 10.57 1.79
C SER A 91 -10.16 9.67 0.59
N LYS A 92 -11.19 9.13 -0.07
CA LYS A 92 -11.01 8.35 -1.31
C LYS A 92 -10.38 9.20 -2.42
N LEU A 93 -10.80 10.44 -2.58
CA LEU A 93 -10.24 11.37 -3.57
C LEU A 93 -8.78 11.72 -3.25
N VAL A 94 -8.47 12.03 -1.99
CA VAL A 94 -7.10 12.29 -1.53
C VAL A 94 -6.20 11.09 -1.79
N VAL A 95 -6.66 9.88 -1.49
CA VAL A 95 -5.90 8.65 -1.74
C VAL A 95 -5.70 8.42 -3.24
N PHE A 96 -6.71 8.70 -4.08
CA PHE A 96 -6.58 8.60 -5.53
C PHE A 96 -5.52 9.56 -6.09
N VAL A 97 -5.54 10.82 -5.65
CA VAL A 97 -4.53 11.83 -6.03
C VAL A 97 -3.14 11.43 -5.53
N ALA A 98 -3.03 11.00 -4.27
CA ALA A 98 -1.76 10.57 -3.68
C ALA A 98 -1.18 9.33 -4.40
N TYR A 99 -2.01 8.33 -4.70
CA TYR A 99 -1.62 7.15 -5.49
C TYR A 99 -1.11 7.53 -6.89
N THR A 100 -1.81 8.43 -7.57
CA THR A 100 -1.43 8.91 -8.90
C THR A 100 -0.11 9.68 -8.86
N SER A 101 0.04 10.59 -7.91
CA SER A 101 1.29 11.34 -7.69
C SER A 101 2.46 10.40 -7.39
N LEU A 102 2.26 9.41 -6.52
CA LEU A 102 3.28 8.42 -6.18
C LEU A 102 3.70 7.63 -7.43
N THR A 103 2.74 7.23 -8.27
CA THR A 103 3.02 6.54 -9.53
C THR A 103 3.91 7.38 -10.46
N ILE A 104 3.63 8.67 -10.62
CA ILE A 104 4.44 9.58 -11.46
C ILE A 104 5.85 9.74 -10.88
N VAL A 105 5.98 9.95 -9.57
CA VAL A 105 7.30 10.08 -8.92
C VAL A 105 8.13 8.80 -9.10
N PHE A 106 7.50 7.63 -9.07
CA PHE A 106 8.17 6.36 -9.32
C PHE A 106 8.61 6.13 -10.77
N LEU A 107 8.17 6.95 -11.73
CA LEU A 107 8.72 6.91 -13.09
C LEU A 107 10.16 7.42 -13.15
N ILE A 108 10.53 8.34 -12.25
CA ILE A 108 11.87 8.92 -12.18
C ILE A 108 12.95 7.85 -11.91
N PRO A 109 12.88 7.04 -10.83
CA PRO A 109 13.87 6.00 -10.59
C PRO A 109 13.87 4.92 -11.68
N VAL A 110 12.71 4.60 -12.27
CA VAL A 110 12.64 3.68 -13.42
C VAL A 110 13.39 4.24 -14.62
N ALA A 111 13.19 5.52 -14.96
CA ALA A 111 13.90 6.17 -16.05
C ALA A 111 15.41 6.22 -15.79
N ILE A 112 15.83 6.47 -14.55
CA ILE A 112 17.25 6.42 -14.15
C ILE A 112 17.82 5.02 -14.34
N VAL A 113 17.12 3.98 -13.86
CA VAL A 113 17.54 2.58 -14.04
C VAL A 113 17.64 2.22 -15.52
N GLN A 114 16.65 2.61 -16.34
CA GLN A 114 16.66 2.35 -17.78
C GLN A 114 17.75 3.13 -18.53
N GLY A 115 18.06 4.35 -18.10
CA GLY A 115 19.18 5.11 -18.63
C GLY A 115 20.53 4.52 -18.25
N LEU A 116 20.67 4.01 -17.01
CA LEU A 116 21.89 3.36 -16.52
C LEU A 116 22.15 2.01 -17.19
N THR A 117 21.12 1.26 -17.58
CA THR A 117 21.28 -0.02 -18.30
C THR A 117 21.68 0.19 -19.77
N HIS A 118 21.36 1.33 -20.38
CA HIS A 118 21.73 1.69 -21.75
C HIS A 118 22.82 2.77 -21.78
N LEU A 119 23.95 2.51 -21.12
CA LEU A 119 25.04 3.49 -21.00
C LEU A 119 25.53 4.08 -22.31
N ASP A 120 25.57 3.29 -23.39
CA ASP A 120 26.05 3.76 -24.70
C ASP A 120 25.21 4.95 -25.23
N GLN A 121 23.93 5.00 -24.86
CA GLN A 121 23.02 6.12 -25.18
C GLN A 121 23.11 7.26 -24.15
N LEU A 122 23.46 6.96 -22.90
CA LEU A 122 23.61 7.96 -21.84
C LEU A 122 24.93 8.75 -21.98
N GLU A 123 25.99 8.12 -22.48
CA GLU A 123 27.30 8.73 -22.74
C GLU A 123 27.24 9.80 -23.84
N THR A 124 26.26 9.69 -24.74
CA THR A 124 25.97 10.68 -25.78
C THR A 124 25.05 11.80 -25.29
N LEU A 125 24.13 11.53 -24.36
CA LEU A 125 23.22 12.54 -23.80
C LEU A 125 23.85 13.40 -22.69
N PHE A 126 24.78 12.84 -21.89
CA PHE A 126 25.41 13.51 -20.75
C PHE A 126 26.94 13.38 -20.75
N PRO A 127 27.67 14.33 -21.36
CA PRO A 127 29.14 14.28 -21.46
C PRO A 127 29.87 14.38 -20.11
N PHE A 128 29.18 14.76 -19.01
CA PHE A 128 29.77 14.80 -17.67
C PHE A 128 30.03 13.40 -17.08
N LEU A 129 29.32 12.36 -17.53
CA LEU A 129 29.55 10.99 -17.05
C LEU A 129 30.81 10.35 -17.66
N LYS A 130 31.30 10.84 -18.82
CA LYS A 130 32.54 10.36 -19.45
C LYS A 130 33.77 10.44 -18.52
N GLY A 131 33.80 11.45 -17.64
CA GLY A 131 34.89 11.63 -16.68
C GLY A 131 34.91 10.57 -15.58
N ILE A 132 33.73 10.13 -15.12
CA ILE A 132 33.58 9.15 -14.03
C ILE A 132 33.68 7.70 -14.56
N LEU A 133 33.27 7.45 -15.81
CA LEU A 133 33.30 6.14 -16.46
C LEU A 133 34.70 5.68 -16.90
N ARG A 134 35.70 6.56 -16.83
CA ARG A 134 37.08 6.27 -17.28
C ARG A 134 37.79 5.19 -16.46
N LEU A 135 37.31 4.93 -15.24
CA LEU A 135 37.72 3.79 -14.42
C LEU A 135 36.81 2.59 -14.72
N SER A 136 37.33 1.61 -15.48
CA SER A 136 36.57 0.43 -15.93
C SER A 136 35.88 -0.33 -14.80
N VAL A 137 36.54 -0.42 -13.63
CA VAL A 137 36.03 -1.09 -12.43
C VAL A 137 34.81 -0.36 -11.86
N VAL A 138 34.84 0.98 -11.83
CA VAL A 138 33.75 1.80 -11.28
C VAL A 138 32.54 1.77 -12.22
N SER A 139 32.77 1.80 -13.54
CA SER A 139 31.72 1.66 -14.54
C SER A 139 30.96 0.34 -14.41
N GLN A 140 31.65 -0.79 -14.24
CA GLN A 140 31.04 -2.12 -14.10
C GLN A 140 30.19 -2.25 -12.82
N VAL A 141 30.64 -1.67 -11.70
CA VAL A 141 29.88 -1.68 -10.45
C VAL A 141 28.63 -0.79 -10.55
N ILE A 142 28.76 0.39 -11.14
CA ILE A 142 27.66 1.34 -11.31
C ILE A 142 26.59 0.81 -12.27
N THR A 143 26.95 -0.06 -13.21
CA THR A 143 26.01 -0.59 -14.21
C THR A 143 25.38 -1.92 -13.84
N GLY A 144 26.11 -2.76 -13.11
CA GLY A 144 25.56 -4.03 -12.62
C GLY A 144 24.79 -3.89 -11.29
N TYR A 145 25.35 -3.16 -10.33
CA TYR A 145 24.90 -3.22 -8.94
C TYR A 145 24.08 -2.02 -8.48
N LEU A 146 24.40 -0.82 -8.98
CA LEU A 146 23.67 0.39 -8.62
C LEU A 146 22.19 0.36 -9.05
N PRO A 147 21.83 -0.07 -10.28
CA PRO A 147 20.45 -0.06 -10.73
C PRO A 147 19.59 -1.06 -9.95
N SER A 148 20.16 -2.21 -9.60
CA SER A 148 19.50 -3.24 -8.79
C SER A 148 19.28 -2.79 -7.35
N LEU A 149 20.26 -2.14 -6.72
CA LEU A 149 20.11 -1.55 -5.39
C LEU A 149 19.03 -0.47 -5.33
N ILE A 150 19.05 0.46 -6.29
CA ILE A 150 18.07 1.54 -6.40
C ILE A 150 16.67 0.91 -6.51
N LEU A 151 16.49 -0.01 -7.47
CA LEU A 151 15.21 -0.65 -7.71
C LEU A 151 14.72 -1.44 -6.48
N GLN A 152 15.61 -2.15 -5.77
CA GLN A 152 15.26 -2.88 -4.54
C GLN A 152 14.81 -1.96 -3.41
N LEU A 153 15.51 -0.84 -3.19
CA LEU A 153 15.14 0.17 -2.18
C LEU A 153 13.76 0.77 -2.50
N PHE A 154 13.54 1.16 -3.75
CA PHE A 154 12.27 1.74 -4.18
C PHE A 154 11.13 0.73 -4.09
N LEU A 155 11.32 -0.52 -4.54
CA LEU A 155 10.30 -1.58 -4.43
C LEU A 155 9.96 -1.93 -2.98
N SER A 156 10.93 -1.92 -2.06
CA SER A 156 10.66 -2.19 -0.64
C SER A 156 9.75 -1.13 0.01
N PHE A 157 9.71 0.08 -0.55
CA PHE A 157 8.89 1.18 -0.03
C PHE A 157 7.45 1.18 -0.57
N VAL A 158 7.18 0.48 -1.68
CA VAL A 158 5.86 0.45 -2.31
C VAL A 158 4.79 -0.27 -1.45
N PRO A 159 4.99 -1.49 -0.94
CA PRO A 159 3.97 -2.17 -0.13
C PRO A 159 3.52 -1.38 1.11
N PRO A 160 4.41 -0.83 1.98
CA PRO A 160 3.98 -0.11 3.16
C PRO A 160 3.23 1.18 2.82
N THR A 161 3.64 1.90 1.77
CA THR A 161 2.91 3.10 1.33
C THR A 161 1.52 2.78 0.79
N MET A 162 1.36 1.68 0.03
CA MET A 162 0.05 1.25 -0.49
C MET A 162 -0.88 0.77 0.62
N ILE A 163 -0.37 0.13 1.67
CA ILE A 163 -1.14 -0.25 2.85
C ILE A 163 -1.58 1.00 3.60
N MET A 164 -0.69 1.97 3.81
CA MET A 164 -1.02 3.25 4.47
C MET A 164 -2.07 4.05 3.68
N LEU A 165 -1.96 4.10 2.36
CA LEU A 165 -2.97 4.74 1.50
C LEU A 165 -4.31 3.99 1.55
N SER A 166 -4.29 2.66 1.61
CA SER A 166 -5.51 1.85 1.67
C SER A 166 -6.18 1.92 3.03
N SER A 167 -5.44 2.03 4.13
CA SER A 167 -6.06 2.24 5.45
C SER A 167 -6.80 3.58 5.46
N LEU A 168 -6.24 4.64 4.88
CA LEU A 168 -6.87 5.96 4.82
C LEU A 168 -8.19 6.04 4.00
N GLN A 169 -8.48 5.03 3.15
CA GLN A 169 -9.71 4.99 2.34
C GLN A 169 -11.00 4.71 3.13
N GLY A 170 -10.88 4.32 4.40
CA GLY A 170 -12.04 4.04 5.24
C GLY A 170 -12.72 2.72 4.92
N TYR A 171 -11.92 1.66 4.83
CA TYR A 171 -12.43 0.29 4.83
C TYR A 171 -12.77 -0.15 6.25
N ILE A 172 -13.79 -1.01 6.36
CA ILE A 172 -14.34 -1.46 7.64
C ILE A 172 -13.54 -2.65 8.20
N SER A 173 -12.78 -3.36 7.34
CA SER A 173 -12.05 -4.56 7.69
C SER A 173 -10.58 -4.55 7.24
N TRP A 174 -9.68 -5.19 7.99
CA TRP A 174 -8.27 -5.31 7.59
C TRP A 174 -8.10 -6.15 6.33
N SER A 175 -8.87 -7.23 6.19
CA SER A 175 -8.89 -8.04 4.97
C SER A 175 -9.20 -7.19 3.73
N GLN A 176 -10.19 -6.29 3.80
CA GLN A 176 -10.49 -5.37 2.70
C GLN A 176 -9.35 -4.37 2.42
N ILE A 177 -8.71 -3.83 3.47
CA ILE A 177 -7.54 -2.95 3.33
C ILE A 177 -6.41 -3.69 2.60
N GLN A 178 -6.10 -4.91 3.01
CA GLN A 178 -5.04 -5.73 2.41
C GLN A 178 -5.35 -6.09 0.97
N LYS A 179 -6.59 -6.52 0.68
CA LYS A 179 -7.03 -6.82 -0.69
C LYS A 179 -6.90 -5.59 -1.59
N SER A 180 -7.36 -4.43 -1.11
CA SER A 180 -7.25 -3.17 -1.83
C SER A 180 -5.80 -2.74 -2.04
N ALA A 181 -4.95 -2.88 -1.03
CA ALA A 181 -3.52 -2.61 -1.14
C ALA A 181 -2.86 -3.53 -2.17
N CYS A 182 -3.19 -4.82 -2.17
CA CYS A 182 -2.72 -5.79 -3.16
C CYS A 182 -3.13 -5.41 -4.58
N THR A 183 -4.40 -5.02 -4.79
CA THR A 183 -4.86 -4.53 -6.09
C THR A 183 -4.11 -3.27 -6.54
N LYS A 184 -3.86 -2.32 -5.63
CA LYS A 184 -3.08 -1.11 -5.94
C LYS A 184 -1.63 -1.44 -6.28
N VAL A 185 -0.98 -2.34 -5.55
CA VAL A 185 0.39 -2.81 -5.84
C VAL A 185 0.45 -3.50 -7.20
N LEU A 186 -0.54 -4.33 -7.53
CA LEU A 186 -0.62 -4.99 -8.84
C LEU A 186 -0.75 -3.98 -9.97
N LEU A 187 -1.71 -3.05 -9.87
CA LEU A 187 -1.90 -1.99 -10.87
C LEU A 187 -0.66 -1.12 -11.01
N PHE A 188 -0.04 -0.73 -9.88
CA PHE A 188 1.20 0.03 -9.88
C PHE A 188 2.32 -0.72 -10.61
N THR A 189 2.47 -2.03 -10.37
CA THR A 189 3.48 -2.87 -11.03
C THR A 189 3.24 -2.97 -12.53
N ILE A 190 1.97 -3.14 -12.96
CA ILE A 190 1.59 -3.17 -14.37
C ILE A 190 1.97 -1.85 -15.06
N TRP A 191 1.60 -0.71 -14.46
CA TRP A 191 1.97 0.61 -14.98
C TRP A 191 3.49 0.80 -15.02
N ASN A 192 4.20 0.41 -13.96
CA ASN A 192 5.65 0.52 -13.87
C ASN A 192 6.35 -0.26 -14.99
N ILE A 193 5.96 -1.52 -15.22
CA ILE A 193 6.49 -2.36 -16.29
C ILE A 193 6.11 -1.79 -17.67
N PHE A 194 4.89 -1.30 -17.85
CA PHE A 194 4.46 -0.66 -19.10
C PHE A 194 5.34 0.54 -19.44
N PHE A 195 5.51 1.48 -18.50
CA PHE A 195 6.36 2.65 -18.71
C PHE A 195 7.84 2.28 -18.87
N ALA A 196 8.34 1.31 -18.12
CA ALA A 196 9.69 0.80 -18.28
C ALA A 196 9.93 0.27 -19.72
N ASN A 197 8.96 -0.46 -20.29
CA ASN A 197 9.04 -0.97 -21.66
C ASN A 197 8.95 0.15 -22.71
N VAL A 198 8.07 1.13 -22.51
CA VAL A 198 7.95 2.31 -23.40
C VAL A 198 9.22 3.15 -23.38
N LEU A 199 9.81 3.39 -22.21
CA LEU A 199 11.03 4.20 -22.04
C LEU A 199 12.30 3.50 -22.53
N SER A 200 12.36 2.16 -22.48
CA SER A 200 13.52 1.37 -22.95
C SER A 200 13.72 1.39 -24.48
N GLY A 201 12.94 2.17 -25.24
CA GLY A 201 13.03 2.28 -26.70
C GLY A 201 12.61 1.01 -27.47
N SER A 202 12.22 -0.06 -26.77
CA SER A 202 12.05 -1.42 -27.31
C SER A 202 10.66 -1.74 -27.86
N ALA A 203 9.70 -0.81 -27.79
CA ALA A 203 8.46 -0.94 -28.55
C ALA A 203 8.70 -0.91 -30.07
N LEU A 204 9.79 -0.29 -30.56
CA LEU A 204 10.04 -0.20 -32.00
C LEU A 204 10.52 -1.51 -32.65
N TYR A 205 11.04 -2.48 -31.88
CA TYR A 205 11.54 -3.76 -32.41
C TYR A 205 10.69 -4.98 -31.99
N ARG A 206 9.89 -4.89 -30.92
CA ARG A 206 9.17 -6.05 -30.33
C ARG A 206 7.66 -6.10 -30.58
N VAL A 207 7.08 -5.20 -31.37
CA VAL A 207 5.64 -5.28 -31.74
C VAL A 207 5.30 -6.59 -32.46
N ASN A 208 6.26 -7.27 -33.10
CA ASN A 208 6.02 -8.56 -33.73
C ASN A 208 5.95 -9.76 -32.77
N ILE A 209 6.21 -9.59 -31.46
CA ILE A 209 6.17 -10.68 -30.46
C ILE A 209 5.05 -10.47 -29.41
N PHE A 210 4.48 -9.27 -29.32
CA PHE A 210 3.45 -8.91 -28.33
C PHE A 210 2.02 -9.35 -28.70
N LEU A 211 1.85 -10.21 -29.70
CA LEU A 211 0.54 -10.77 -30.11
C LEU A 211 0.18 -12.10 -29.44
N GLU A 212 0.85 -12.49 -28.34
CA GLU A 212 0.43 -13.66 -27.55
C GLU A 212 0.07 -13.27 -26.10
N PRO A 213 -1.22 -12.99 -25.81
CA PRO A 213 -1.77 -12.71 -24.47
C PRO A 213 -1.70 -13.88 -23.47
N LYS A 214 -0.91 -14.92 -23.76
CA LYS A 214 -0.94 -16.23 -23.09
C LYS A 214 0.14 -16.38 -22.01
N GLU A 215 1.11 -15.48 -21.96
CA GLU A 215 2.29 -15.56 -21.06
C GLU A 215 2.14 -14.74 -19.76
N ILE A 216 1.18 -13.80 -19.70
CA ILE A 216 0.92 -13.00 -18.48
C ILE A 216 0.56 -13.88 -17.26
N PRO A 217 -0.29 -14.94 -17.40
CA PRO A 217 -0.55 -15.85 -16.29
C PRO A 217 0.66 -16.69 -15.89
N ARG A 218 1.55 -17.02 -16.84
CA ARG A 218 2.72 -17.87 -16.61
C ARG A 218 3.80 -17.15 -15.81
N VAL A 219 4.06 -15.88 -16.14
CA VAL A 219 5.01 -15.03 -15.40
C VAL A 219 4.51 -14.74 -13.98
N LEU A 220 3.19 -14.55 -13.81
CA LEU A 220 2.60 -14.42 -12.48
C LEU A 220 2.67 -15.74 -11.69
N ALA A 221 2.46 -16.88 -12.36
CA ALA A 221 2.52 -18.20 -11.74
C ALA A 221 3.94 -18.64 -11.34
N GLU A 222 5.00 -18.16 -12.00
CA GLU A 222 6.39 -18.41 -11.58
C GLU A 222 6.90 -17.43 -10.51
N ALA A 223 6.39 -16.18 -10.51
CA ALA A 223 6.79 -15.18 -9.52
C ALA A 223 6.21 -15.48 -8.12
N VAL A 224 4.97 -15.98 -8.03
CA VAL A 224 4.28 -16.25 -6.75
C VAL A 224 5.01 -17.30 -5.88
N PRO A 225 5.49 -18.46 -6.40
CA PRO A 225 6.21 -19.45 -5.60
C PRO A 225 7.59 -18.99 -5.09
N SER A 226 8.23 -18.02 -5.77
CA SER A 226 9.56 -17.54 -5.37
C SER A 226 9.51 -16.68 -4.08
N GLN A 227 8.39 -15.99 -3.82
CA GLN A 227 8.17 -15.23 -2.59
C GLN A 227 7.78 -16.12 -1.41
N VAL A 228 7.12 -17.26 -1.65
CA VAL A 228 6.71 -18.21 -0.59
C VAL A 228 7.90 -18.96 0.01
N ARG A 229 9.01 -19.10 -0.73
CA ARG A 229 10.23 -19.76 -0.22
C ARG A 229 10.93 -18.99 0.92
N MET A 230 10.66 -17.68 1.07
CA MET A 230 11.21 -16.87 2.16
C MET A 230 10.49 -17.08 3.50
N ILE A 231 9.27 -17.64 3.48
CA ILE A 231 8.45 -17.88 4.68
C ILE A 231 8.79 -19.24 5.33
N ASN A 232 9.25 -20.22 4.54
CA ASN A 232 9.62 -21.55 5.06
C ASN A 232 10.98 -21.62 5.78
N PHE A 233 11.77 -20.53 5.79
CA PHE A 233 13.05 -20.49 6.50
C PHE A 233 12.93 -20.04 7.96
N HIS A 234 11.72 -19.73 8.45
CA HIS A 234 11.49 -19.29 9.83
C HIS A 234 10.84 -20.37 10.72
N PHE A 235 10.68 -21.60 10.24
CA PHE A 235 10.17 -22.75 11.01
C PHE A 235 10.97 -24.03 10.76
N VAL A 236 12.29 -23.96 10.93
CA VAL A 236 13.13 -25.11 11.30
C VAL A 236 13.98 -24.71 12.49
#